data_AF-A0A7S0FRZ1-F1
#
_entry.id   AF-A0A7S0FRZ1-F1
#
_cell.length_a   1.000
_cell.length_b   1.000
_cell.length_c   1.000
_cell.angle_alpha   90.00
_cell.angle_beta   90.00
_cell.angle_gamma   90.00
#
_symmetry.space_group_name_H-M   'P 1'
#
loop_
_entity.id
_entity.type
_entity.pdbx_description
1 polymer ?
#
loop_
_entity_poly.entity_id
_entity_poly.type
_entity_poly.pdbx_seq_one_letter_code
_entity_poly.pdbx_strand_id
1 'polypeptide(L)'
;RLPKFVGRPMGPGHSKTIYNTIKLDELNAAEAGSTVNFEGLYESGATTKSKQDIHKIVVGREEFTAKDLTVQAHAFTKSARAAIEANGGKCELLKATTGEVLVEA
;
A
#
# COMPACT_ATOMS: atom_id res chain seq x y z
N ARG A 1 -27.22 36.11 -5.34
CA ARG A 1 -26.94 35.08 -4.31
C ARG A 1 -26.56 33.79 -5.04
N LEU A 2 -25.41 33.19 -4.74
CA LEU A 2 -24.99 31.92 -5.36
C LEU A 2 -25.67 30.74 -4.67
N PRO A 3 -26.18 29.76 -5.43
CA PRO A 3 -26.74 28.55 -4.87
C PRO A 3 -25.64 27.72 -4.20
N LYS A 4 -26.08 26.77 -3.36
CA LYS A 4 -25.17 25.90 -2.62
C LYS A 4 -24.38 25.01 -3.59
N PHE A 5 -23.09 24.84 -3.32
CA PHE A 5 -22.25 23.89 -4.04
C PHE A 5 -22.76 22.45 -3.85
N VAL A 6 -23.06 21.79 -4.95
CA VAL A 6 -23.38 20.36 -4.99
C VAL A 6 -22.23 19.56 -4.36
N GLY A 7 -22.56 18.57 -3.54
CA GLY A 7 -21.57 17.70 -2.88
C GLY A 7 -20.93 18.24 -1.60
N ARG A 8 -21.30 19.45 -1.12
CA ARG A 8 -20.85 19.95 0.19
C ARG A 8 -21.95 19.75 1.25
N PRO A 9 -21.89 18.72 2.12
CA PRO A 9 -22.92 18.45 3.14
C PRO A 9 -23.00 19.58 4.18
N MET A 10 -24.18 19.77 4.82
CA MET A 10 -24.38 20.77 5.90
C MET A 10 -23.97 20.26 7.30
N GLY A 11 -23.58 18.99 7.43
CA GLY A 11 -23.25 18.34 8.71
C GLY A 11 -21.87 17.68 8.69
N PRO A 12 -21.47 16.97 9.77
CA PRO A 12 -20.24 16.19 9.76
C PRO A 12 -20.30 15.20 8.60
N GLY A 13 -19.46 15.44 7.60
CA GLY A 13 -19.46 14.67 6.35
C GLY A 13 -18.92 13.25 6.55
N HIS A 14 -18.94 12.46 5.49
CA HIS A 14 -18.33 11.13 5.48
C HIS A 14 -16.84 11.21 5.81
N SER A 15 -16.41 10.50 6.86
CA SER A 15 -14.99 10.25 7.10
C SER A 15 -14.49 9.21 6.11
N LYS A 16 -13.31 9.45 5.56
CA LYS A 16 -12.63 8.49 4.69
C LYS A 16 -11.34 8.09 5.37
N THR A 17 -11.04 6.81 5.38
CA THR A 17 -9.71 6.33 5.74
C THR A 17 -8.76 6.74 4.63
N ILE A 18 -7.79 7.58 4.99
CA ILE A 18 -6.73 7.98 4.08
C ILE A 18 -5.60 6.97 4.28
N TYR A 19 -4.93 6.61 3.19
CA TYR A 19 -3.82 5.68 3.21
C TYR A 19 -2.62 6.36 2.56
N ASN A 20 -1.42 6.04 3.03
CA ASN A 20 -0.22 6.29 2.26
C ASN A 20 -0.08 5.23 1.17
N THR A 21 0.09 5.65 -0.08
CA THR A 21 0.17 4.72 -1.21
C THR A 21 1.61 4.36 -1.51
N ILE A 22 1.92 3.06 -1.50
CA ILE A 22 3.20 2.49 -1.94
C ILE A 22 2.95 1.81 -3.28
N LYS A 23 3.78 2.11 -4.29
CA LYS A 23 3.63 1.57 -5.64
C LYS A 23 4.51 0.36 -5.85
N LEU A 24 4.06 -0.58 -6.69
CA LEU A 24 4.86 -1.73 -7.09
C LEU A 24 6.17 -1.32 -7.80
N ASP A 25 6.19 -0.18 -8.49
CA ASP A 25 7.40 0.37 -9.13
C ASP A 25 8.55 0.56 -8.11
N GLU A 26 8.23 0.99 -6.89
CA GLU A 26 9.20 1.19 -5.81
C GLU A 26 9.71 -0.14 -5.24
N LEU A 27 8.89 -1.19 -5.32
CA LEU A 27 9.23 -2.54 -4.87
C LEU A 27 10.15 -3.28 -5.85
N ASN A 28 10.23 -2.85 -7.12
CA ASN A 28 11.10 -3.47 -8.11
C ASN A 28 12.60 -3.31 -7.78
N ALA A 29 12.96 -2.32 -6.97
CA ALA A 29 14.34 -2.11 -6.51
C ALA A 29 14.74 -3.05 -5.36
N ALA A 30 13.79 -3.76 -4.74
CA ALA A 30 14.07 -4.68 -3.64
C ALA A 30 14.67 -6.01 -4.16
N GLU A 31 15.51 -6.64 -3.36
CA GLU A 31 16.12 -7.93 -3.70
C GLU A 31 15.07 -9.04 -3.78
N ALA A 32 15.21 -9.93 -4.76
CA ALA A 32 14.29 -11.05 -4.96
C ALA A 32 14.26 -11.98 -3.74
N GLY A 33 13.06 -12.43 -3.35
CA GLY A 33 12.89 -13.27 -2.16
C GLY A 33 12.90 -12.52 -0.82
N SER A 34 13.07 -11.19 -0.80
CA SER A 34 13.09 -10.41 0.44
C SER A 34 11.68 -10.16 1.00
N THR A 35 11.63 -9.97 2.32
CA THR A 35 10.44 -9.47 3.03
C THR A 35 10.44 -7.95 2.99
N VAL A 36 9.49 -7.37 2.25
CA VAL A 36 9.42 -5.93 2.04
C VAL A 36 8.32 -5.33 2.90
N ASN A 37 8.75 -4.53 3.87
CA ASN A 37 7.92 -3.76 4.78
C ASN A 37 8.13 -2.26 4.53
N PHE A 38 7.23 -1.43 5.07
CA PHE A 38 7.41 0.02 5.01
C PHE A 38 8.75 0.47 5.63
N GLU A 39 9.15 -0.10 6.77
CA GLU A 39 10.43 0.22 7.41
C GLU A 39 11.63 -0.16 6.53
N GLY A 40 11.61 -1.34 5.90
CA GLY A 40 12.66 -1.75 4.96
C GLY A 40 12.74 -0.87 3.70
N LEU A 41 11.59 -0.37 3.22
CA LEU A 41 11.55 0.60 2.11
C LEU A 41 12.04 1.99 2.51
N TYR A 42 11.85 2.35 3.78
CA TYR A 42 12.34 3.60 4.33
C TYR A 42 13.86 3.57 4.48
N GLU A 43 14.42 2.47 4.99
CA GLU A 43 15.86 2.27 5.16
C GLU A 43 16.61 2.19 3.82
N SER A 44 16.04 1.50 2.83
CA SER A 44 16.58 1.46 1.46
C SER A 44 16.46 2.79 0.70
N GLY A 45 15.74 3.77 1.26
CA GLY A 45 15.54 5.08 0.66
C GLY A 45 14.56 5.11 -0.52
N ALA A 46 13.93 3.97 -0.84
CA ALA A 46 12.90 3.87 -1.88
C ALA A 46 11.66 4.70 -1.52
N THR A 47 11.31 4.77 -0.23
CA THR A 47 10.24 5.62 0.27
C THR A 47 10.78 6.60 1.31
N THR A 48 10.73 7.90 1.04
CA THR A 48 11.37 8.91 1.90
C THR A 48 10.48 9.52 2.97
N LYS A 49 9.15 9.51 2.80
CA LYS A 49 8.21 10.14 3.75
C LYS A 49 6.89 9.38 3.80
N SER A 50 6.38 9.16 5.00
CA SER A 50 4.98 8.82 5.25
C SER A 50 4.24 10.00 5.86
N LYS A 51 3.07 10.32 5.30
CA LYS A 51 2.14 11.31 5.87
C LYS A 51 1.03 10.66 6.70
N GLN A 52 0.97 9.33 6.69
CA GLN A 52 -0.09 8.52 7.26
C GLN A 52 0.56 7.27 7.84
N ASP A 53 0.00 6.76 8.94
CA ASP A 53 0.48 5.55 9.60
C ASP A 53 0.01 4.27 8.91
N ILE A 54 -1.02 4.37 8.05
CA ILE A 54 -1.60 3.23 7.34
C ILE A 54 -1.16 3.24 5.88
N HIS A 55 -0.55 2.14 5.46
CA HIS A 55 0.02 1.95 4.12
C HIS A 55 -0.82 1.02 3.26
N LYS A 56 -1.05 1.43 2.00
CA LYS A 56 -1.77 0.66 0.99
C LYS A 56 -0.90 0.45 -0.24
N ILE A 57 -0.81 -0.80 -0.68
CA ILE A 57 -0.09 -1.15 -1.91
C ILE A 57 -1.01 -1.02 -3.11
N VAL A 58 -0.48 -0.36 -4.15
CA VAL A 58 -1.20 -0.02 -5.38
C VAL A 58 -0.32 -0.35 -6.58
N VAL A 59 -0.96 -0.73 -7.69
CA VAL A 59 -0.26 -0.91 -8.97
C VAL A 59 0.32 0.42 -9.44
N GLY A 60 1.57 0.38 -9.88
CA GLY A 60 2.28 1.51 -10.44
C GLY A 60 2.03 1.69 -11.94
N ARG A 61 2.92 2.44 -12.60
CA ARG A 61 2.88 2.61 -14.05
C ARG A 61 3.61 1.49 -14.78
N GLU A 62 4.61 0.91 -14.12
CA GLU A 62 5.48 -0.09 -14.70
C GLU A 62 5.03 -1.50 -14.30
N GLU A 63 5.47 -2.48 -15.06
CA GLU A 63 5.17 -3.87 -14.75
C GLU A 63 6.03 -4.33 -13.59
N PHE A 64 5.44 -5.11 -12.69
CA PHE A 64 6.14 -5.65 -11.53
C PHE A 64 7.07 -6.76 -12.02
N THR A 65 8.39 -6.58 -11.83
CA THR A 65 9.43 -7.48 -12.36
C THR A 65 10.14 -8.27 -11.26
N ALA A 66 10.03 -7.82 -10.01
CA ALA A 66 10.59 -8.53 -8.87
C ALA A 66 9.86 -9.86 -8.63
N LYS A 67 10.63 -10.89 -8.28
CA LYS A 67 10.16 -12.27 -8.11
C LYS A 67 10.20 -12.68 -6.64
N ASP A 68 9.22 -13.49 -6.25
CA ASP A 68 9.14 -14.13 -4.94
C ASP A 68 9.19 -13.15 -3.74
N LEU A 69 8.72 -11.91 -3.91
CA LEU A 69 8.69 -10.93 -2.83
C LEU A 69 7.58 -11.24 -1.82
N THR A 70 7.92 -11.21 -0.54
CA THR A 70 6.93 -11.25 0.55
C THR A 70 6.65 -9.82 0.96
N VAL A 71 5.45 -9.30 0.66
CA VAL A 71 5.12 -7.91 0.89
C VAL A 71 4.16 -7.78 2.07
N GLN A 72 4.54 -7.02 3.09
CA GLN A 72 3.69 -6.76 4.25
C GLN A 72 3.13 -5.33 4.21
N ALA A 73 1.80 -5.20 4.24
CA ALA A 73 1.13 -3.90 4.31
C ALA A 73 -0.26 -3.97 4.93
N HIS A 74 -0.84 -2.82 5.28
CA HIS A 74 -2.15 -2.76 5.92
C HIS A 74 -3.32 -2.96 4.95
N ALA A 75 -3.11 -2.68 3.66
CA ALA A 75 -4.11 -2.89 2.63
C ALA A 75 -3.47 -3.11 1.25
N PHE A 76 -4.14 -3.88 0.40
CA PHE A 76 -3.73 -4.14 -0.98
C PHE A 76 -4.87 -3.79 -1.94
N THR A 77 -4.56 -3.30 -3.14
CA THR A 77 -5.53 -3.33 -4.23
C THR A 77 -5.63 -4.73 -4.82
N LYS A 78 -6.81 -5.10 -5.31
CA LYS A 78 -7.05 -6.41 -5.95
C LYS A 78 -6.07 -6.68 -7.09
N SER A 79 -5.79 -5.65 -7.89
CA SER A 79 -4.83 -5.72 -9.01
C SER A 79 -3.39 -5.88 -8.54
N ALA A 80 -2.99 -5.24 -7.43
CA ALA A 80 -1.63 -5.36 -6.92
C ALA A 80 -1.37 -6.73 -6.32
N ARG A 81 -2.34 -7.25 -5.56
CA ARG A 81 -2.28 -8.61 -5.02
C ARG A 81 -2.13 -9.65 -6.13
N ALA A 82 -2.94 -9.54 -7.18
CA ALA A 82 -2.85 -10.43 -8.35
C ALA A 82 -1.48 -10.34 -9.05
N ALA A 83 -0.89 -9.15 -9.17
CA ALA A 83 0.43 -8.99 -9.78
C ALA A 83 1.56 -9.59 -8.92
N ILE A 84 1.48 -9.45 -7.59
CA ILE A 84 2.47 -10.04 -6.67
C ILE A 84 2.39 -11.56 -6.69
N GLU A 85 1.18 -12.12 -6.60
CA GLU A 85 0.95 -13.57 -6.64
C GLU A 85 1.33 -14.19 -7.99
N ALA A 86 1.10 -13.48 -9.10
CA ALA A 86 1.50 -13.93 -10.44
C ALA A 86 3.02 -14.09 -10.59
N ASN A 87 3.81 -13.31 -9.83
CA ASN A 87 5.26 -13.39 -9.80
C ASN A 87 5.81 -14.29 -8.67
N GLY A 88 4.96 -15.12 -8.05
CA GLY A 88 5.35 -16.07 -7.00
C GLY A 88 5.50 -15.45 -5.60
N GLY A 89 5.14 -14.18 -5.44
CA GLY A 89 5.22 -13.48 -4.16
C GLY A 89 4.07 -13.78 -3.20
N LYS A 90 4.25 -13.38 -1.93
CA LYS A 90 3.26 -13.52 -0.85
C LYS A 90 2.78 -12.16 -0.36
N CYS A 91 1.50 -12.06 0.01
CA CYS A 91 0.88 -10.82 0.49
C CYS A 91 0.43 -10.98 1.95
N GLU A 92 1.13 -10.33 2.87
CA GLU A 92 0.83 -10.39 4.30
C GLU A 92 0.15 -9.10 4.78
N LEU A 93 -1.00 -9.25 5.46
CA LEU A 93 -1.80 -8.11 5.87
C LEU A 93 -1.49 -7.68 7.31
N LEU A 94 -1.10 -6.43 7.49
CA LEU A 94 -0.75 -5.83 8.78
C LEU A 94 -1.98 -5.19 9.45
N LYS A 95 -2.11 -5.36 10.77
CA LYS A 95 -3.15 -4.67 11.55
C LYS A 95 -2.90 -3.16 11.57
N ALA A 96 -3.92 -2.37 11.25
CA ALA A 96 -3.83 -0.91 11.15
C ALA A 96 -3.42 -0.20 12.47
N THR A 97 -3.62 -0.84 13.62
CA THR A 97 -3.35 -0.23 14.93
C THR A 97 -2.09 -0.76 15.61
N THR A 98 -1.70 -2.01 15.32
CA THR A 98 -0.66 -2.73 16.09
C THR A 98 0.53 -3.15 15.23
N GLY A 99 0.44 -3.04 13.90
CA GLY A 99 1.52 -3.45 13.00
C GLY A 99 1.79 -4.97 12.98
N GLU A 100 0.98 -5.76 13.67
CA GLU A 100 1.11 -7.22 13.69
C GLU A 100 0.58 -7.84 12.38
N VAL A 101 1.24 -8.91 11.93
CA VAL A 101 0.83 -9.71 10.77
C VAL A 101 -0.41 -10.52 11.15
N LEU A 102 -1.54 -10.27 10.46
CA LEU A 102 -2.83 -10.87 10.79
C LEU A 102 -3.06 -12.22 10.10
N VAL A 103 -2.65 -12.36 8.84
CA VAL A 103 -2.89 -13.57 8.03
C VAL A 103 -1.85 -13.67 6.90
N GLU A 104 -1.23 -14.84 6.74
CA GLU A 104 -0.58 -15.28 5.49
C GLU A 104 -1.69 -15.58 4.48
N ALA A 105 -1.88 -14.73 3.47
CA ALA A 105 -2.96 -14.87 2.50
C ALA A 105 -2.42 -15.03 1.07
#